data_AF-A0A7D5F471-F1
#
_entry.id   AF-A0A7D5F471-F1
#
_cell.length_a   1.000
_cell.length_b   1.000
_cell.length_c   1.000
_cell.angle_alpha   90.00
_cell.angle_beta   90.00
_cell.angle_gamma   90.00
#
_symmetry.space_group_name_H-M   'P 1'
#
loop_
_entity.id
_entity.type
_entity.pdbx_description
1 polymer ?
#
loop_
_entity_poly.entity_id
_entity_poly.type
_entity_poly.pdbx_seq_one_letter_code
_entity_poly.pdbx_strand_id
1 'polypeptide(L)'
;MSEHPFAVVSLCGDVPQLHDVPRIADDAERDADEVVAGPFTAVTLDAALGADALVSAIAETEILTPWILVAGPDERDIATEIVGRALDGAPGVFGLAGVVIDGAEVPDGIRRHEVPAVVAIDGAATAIRGLASDVATHGPRVPEPWARIITSSRTDVAMRATLARRALADDPGYRPRALSEAQLALLRELSRRLVPQQPGPAIDLAARLDRMIEAGESDGWRPTGMSTDVEAYRAGLDALAAIWMRGTAAQDAVIREVIEGKAAAGSVLTPRQLSLWFEDARNDLVRLWLSHPASLAHVGYSGFATGGTGPEPAGYLVLAAGEREEWEPEELGRLGAAEGRTS
;
A
#
# COMPACT_ATOMS: atom_id res chain seq x y z
N MET A 1 17.50 -10.76 29.45
CA MET A 1 17.68 -10.98 28.01
C MET A 1 16.29 -11.15 27.46
N SER A 2 15.85 -10.24 26.58
CA SER A 2 14.53 -10.32 25.96
C SER A 2 14.34 -11.71 25.35
N GLU A 3 13.20 -12.36 25.58
CA GLU A 3 12.90 -13.68 24.99
C GLU A 3 12.78 -13.60 23.45
N HIS A 4 12.71 -12.39 22.90
CA HIS A 4 12.61 -12.13 21.47
C HIS A 4 13.67 -11.10 21.02
N PRO A 5 14.55 -11.47 20.06
CA PRO A 5 15.56 -10.56 19.55
C PRO A 5 14.98 -9.58 18.52
N PHE A 6 15.56 -8.39 18.42
CA PHE A 6 15.30 -7.44 17.34
C PHE A 6 15.51 -8.12 15.98
N ALA A 7 14.49 -8.13 15.13
CA ALA A 7 14.51 -8.90 13.89
C ALA A 7 13.66 -8.29 12.79
N VAL A 8 14.02 -8.59 11.55
CA VAL A 8 13.17 -8.40 10.38
C VAL A 8 12.65 -9.76 9.92
N VAL A 9 11.33 -9.86 9.77
CA VAL A 9 10.66 -11.09 9.31
C VAL A 9 10.09 -10.84 7.93
N SER A 10 10.72 -11.44 6.93
CA SER A 10 10.23 -11.44 5.57
C SER A 10 8.97 -12.30 5.44
N LEU A 11 7.94 -11.75 4.80
CA LEU A 11 6.73 -12.46 4.40
C LEU A 11 6.97 -13.18 3.07
N CYS A 12 8.01 -14.03 3.05
CA CYS A 12 8.35 -14.94 1.96
C CYS A 12 7.19 -15.92 1.69
N GLY A 13 7.02 -16.29 0.43
CA GLY A 13 5.94 -17.17 -0.02
C GLY A 13 4.60 -16.44 -0.15
N ASP A 14 3.75 -16.99 -1.01
CA ASP A 14 2.33 -16.68 -0.98
C ASP A 14 1.82 -17.12 0.39
N VAL A 15 1.45 -16.17 1.27
CA VAL A 15 0.62 -16.49 2.43
C VAL A 15 -0.54 -17.32 1.88
N PRO A 16 -0.80 -18.54 2.39
CA PRO A 16 -1.65 -19.48 1.68
C PRO A 16 -2.97 -18.81 1.37
N GLN A 17 -3.24 -18.59 0.08
CA GLN A 17 -4.61 -18.45 -0.34
C GLN A 17 -5.31 -19.73 0.15
N LEU A 18 -6.58 -19.64 0.55
CA LEU A 18 -7.37 -20.70 1.19
C LEU A 18 -7.33 -22.11 0.55
N HIS A 19 -6.61 -22.29 -0.57
CA HIS A 19 -6.40 -23.51 -1.31
C HIS A 19 -5.05 -24.20 -1.06
N ASP A 20 -4.08 -23.57 -0.38
CA ASP A 20 -2.72 -24.12 -0.19
C ASP A 20 -2.44 -24.63 1.24
N VAL A 21 -3.23 -25.58 1.73
CA VAL A 21 -2.91 -26.31 2.97
C VAL A 21 -2.11 -27.58 2.62
N PRO A 22 -0.84 -27.72 3.04
CA PRO A 22 -0.14 -29.00 2.94
C PRO A 22 -0.70 -29.98 3.98
N ARG A 23 -0.88 -31.23 3.56
CA ARG A 23 -1.16 -32.34 4.48
C ARG A 23 0.03 -32.50 5.43
N ILE A 24 -0.24 -32.36 6.73
CA ILE A 24 0.73 -32.60 7.81
C ILE A 24 1.24 -34.05 7.70
N ALA A 25 2.56 -34.22 7.68
CA ALA A 25 3.23 -35.49 7.90
C ALA A 25 3.98 -35.44 9.24
N ASP A 26 3.99 -36.58 9.93
CA ASP A 26 4.35 -36.80 11.33
C ASP A 26 5.77 -36.38 11.77
N ASP A 27 5.85 -36.12 13.08
CA ASP A 27 6.94 -35.76 13.99
C ASP A 27 8.37 -36.31 13.72
N ALA A 28 9.40 -35.45 13.96
CA ALA A 28 10.50 -35.72 14.90
C ALA A 28 11.52 -34.55 15.01
N GLU A 29 11.93 -34.25 16.25
CA GLU A 29 13.12 -33.51 16.73
C GLU A 29 13.25 -32.00 16.42
N ARG A 30 12.94 -31.15 17.42
CA ARG A 30 13.13 -29.69 17.40
C ARG A 30 14.33 -29.28 18.27
N ASP A 31 15.29 -28.62 17.63
CA ASP A 31 16.47 -27.97 18.20
C ASP A 31 16.33 -26.43 18.09
N ALA A 32 17.16 -25.70 18.84
CA ALA A 32 16.95 -24.36 19.41
C ALA A 32 16.75 -23.09 18.52
N ASP A 33 16.24 -23.17 17.29
CA ASP A 33 16.13 -22.01 16.35
C ASP A 33 14.68 -21.62 15.97
N GLU A 34 13.73 -21.94 16.84
CA GLU A 34 12.31 -21.89 16.50
C GLU A 34 11.66 -20.53 16.75
N VAL A 35 12.08 -19.49 16.03
CA VAL A 35 11.41 -18.18 16.10
C VAL A 35 10.22 -18.09 15.14
N VAL A 36 10.19 -18.82 14.02
CA VAL A 36 8.99 -18.88 13.17
C VAL A 36 8.89 -20.20 12.38
N ALA A 37 8.17 -21.21 12.88
CA ALA A 37 7.72 -22.31 12.02
C ALA A 37 6.64 -21.78 11.04
N GLY A 38 6.95 -21.68 9.74
CA GLY A 38 6.06 -21.17 8.68
C GLY A 38 6.83 -20.73 7.40
N PRO A 39 6.17 -20.12 6.40
CA PRO A 39 6.82 -19.66 5.15
C PRO A 39 7.71 -18.42 5.33
N PHE A 40 7.91 -17.96 6.56
CA PHE A 40 8.63 -16.73 6.87
C PHE A 40 10.14 -16.95 6.93
N THR A 41 10.91 -15.93 6.59
CA THR A 41 12.37 -15.89 6.82
C THR A 41 12.67 -14.78 7.82
N ALA A 42 13.29 -15.09 8.95
CA ALA A 42 13.64 -14.12 9.99
C ALA A 42 15.14 -13.84 9.97
N VAL A 43 15.51 -12.56 10.05
CA VAL A 43 16.90 -12.11 10.19
C VAL A 43 17.00 -11.34 11.51
N THR A 44 17.73 -11.90 12.47
CA THR A 44 18.04 -11.22 13.72
C THR A 44 19.15 -10.20 13.51
N LEU A 45 18.98 -9.01 14.09
CA LEU A 45 19.92 -7.90 13.97
C LEU A 45 20.30 -7.41 15.37
N ASP A 46 21.53 -6.93 15.53
CA ASP A 46 21.97 -6.34 16.79
C ASP A 46 21.46 -4.90 16.91
N ALA A 47 20.44 -4.69 17.75
CA ALA A 47 19.84 -3.39 18.01
C ALA A 47 20.85 -2.34 18.54
N ALA A 48 21.99 -2.77 19.10
CA ALA A 48 23.03 -1.88 19.60
C ALA A 48 23.83 -1.17 18.49
N LEU A 49 23.71 -1.60 17.23
CA LEU A 49 24.43 -1.01 16.09
C LEU A 49 23.99 0.44 15.76
N GLY A 50 22.83 0.87 16.26
CA GLY A 50 22.23 2.16 15.93
C GLY A 50 21.56 2.16 14.54
N ALA A 51 20.80 3.23 14.26
CA ALA A 51 19.83 3.20 13.16
C ALA A 51 20.46 3.12 11.76
N ASP A 52 21.52 3.90 11.49
CA ASP A 52 22.15 3.91 10.16
C ASP A 52 22.78 2.54 9.81
N ALA A 53 23.40 1.88 10.80
CA ALA A 53 23.97 0.55 10.63
C ALA A 53 22.88 -0.52 10.49
N LEU A 54 21.78 -0.42 11.25
CA LEU A 54 20.63 -1.31 11.11
C LEU A 54 19.94 -1.17 9.75
N VAL A 55 19.74 0.05 9.25
CA VAL A 55 19.20 0.27 7.88
C VAL A 55 20.09 -0.39 6.84
N SER A 56 21.42 -0.26 6.98
CA SER A 56 22.38 -0.91 6.09
C SER A 56 22.30 -2.44 6.19
N ALA A 57 22.23 -2.97 7.42
CA ALA A 57 22.10 -4.42 7.65
C ALA A 57 20.78 -4.97 7.08
N ILE A 58 19.66 -4.24 7.19
CA ILE A 58 18.39 -4.61 6.57
C ILE A 58 18.53 -4.60 5.04
N ALA A 59 19.14 -3.56 4.46
CA ALA A 59 19.36 -3.49 3.02
C ALA A 59 20.20 -4.65 2.48
N GLU A 60 21.23 -5.07 3.23
CA GLU A 60 22.11 -6.21 2.90
C GLU A 60 21.39 -7.57 2.92
N THR A 61 20.22 -7.68 3.57
CA THR A 61 19.40 -8.90 3.51
C THR A 61 18.74 -9.12 2.15
N GLU A 62 18.66 -8.08 1.31
CA GLU A 62 17.99 -8.09 0.01
C GLU A 62 16.53 -8.60 0.07
N ILE A 63 15.83 -8.35 1.19
CA ILE A 63 14.40 -8.67 1.31
C ILE A 63 13.60 -7.74 0.38
N LEU A 64 13.08 -8.32 -0.71
CA LEU A 64 12.24 -7.62 -1.70
C LEU A 64 10.75 -7.88 -1.52
N THR A 65 10.40 -8.80 -0.63
CA THR A 65 9.03 -9.08 -0.19
C THR A 65 8.62 -8.14 0.94
N PRO A 66 7.30 -8.01 1.21
CA PRO A 66 6.83 -7.33 2.40
C PRO A 66 7.47 -7.93 3.67
N TRP A 67 7.80 -7.11 4.65
CA TRP A 67 8.48 -7.54 5.88
C TRP A 67 7.96 -6.86 7.14
N ILE A 68 8.03 -7.57 8.27
CA ILE A 68 7.59 -7.10 9.58
C ILE A 68 8.82 -6.84 10.45
N LEU A 69 8.86 -5.67 11.09
CA LEU A 69 9.85 -5.38 12.13
C LEU A 69 9.38 -5.96 13.46
N VAL A 70 10.25 -6.69 14.16
CA VAL A 70 9.99 -7.24 15.49
C VAL A 70 10.95 -6.58 16.46
N ALA A 71 10.41 -6.00 17.53
CA ALA A 71 11.21 -5.33 18.56
C ALA A 71 10.71 -5.67 19.96
N GLY A 72 11.67 -5.93 20.85
CA GLY A 72 11.47 -6.11 22.28
C GLY A 72 11.20 -4.79 23.02
N PRO A 73 10.99 -4.87 24.34
CA PRO A 73 10.55 -3.72 25.14
C PRO A 73 11.62 -2.61 25.23
N ASP A 74 12.90 -2.99 25.17
CA ASP A 74 14.05 -2.10 25.25
C ASP A 74 14.41 -1.47 23.89
N GLU A 75 13.78 -1.92 22.80
CA GLU A 75 14.15 -1.59 21.42
C GLU A 75 13.10 -0.66 20.75
N ARG A 76 12.18 -0.10 21.53
CA ARG A 76 11.06 0.71 21.03
C ARG A 76 11.49 2.00 20.31
N ASP A 77 12.53 2.66 20.84
CA ASP A 77 13.03 3.90 20.26
C ASP A 77 13.74 3.65 18.94
N ILE A 78 14.61 2.63 18.90
CA ILE A 78 15.29 2.24 17.67
C ILE A 78 14.31 1.71 16.63
N ALA A 79 13.29 0.93 17.02
CA ALA A 79 12.24 0.47 16.12
C ALA A 79 11.46 1.65 15.49
N THR A 80 11.16 2.68 16.28
CA THR A 80 10.52 3.91 15.79
C THR A 80 11.39 4.61 14.75
N GLU A 81 12.69 4.70 14.99
CA GLU A 81 13.62 5.31 14.02
C GLU A 81 13.71 4.50 12.72
N ILE A 82 13.81 3.16 12.80
CA ILE A 82 13.84 2.29 11.61
C ILE A 82 12.56 2.41 10.78
N VAL A 83 11.39 2.45 11.42
CA VAL A 83 10.11 2.68 10.73
C VAL A 83 10.12 4.01 10.00
N GLY A 84 10.55 5.09 10.66
CA GLY A 84 10.68 6.41 10.05
C GLY A 84 11.59 6.38 8.83
N ARG A 85 12.81 5.81 8.95
CA ARG A 85 13.78 5.72 7.85
C ARG A 85 13.24 4.92 6.65
N ALA A 86 12.54 3.81 6.90
CA ALA A 86 11.94 3.01 5.83
C ALA A 86 10.85 3.81 5.07
N LEU A 87 10.00 4.54 5.80
CA LEU A 87 8.93 5.35 5.21
C LEU A 87 9.42 6.68 4.60
N ASP A 88 10.59 7.17 5.02
CA ASP A 88 11.29 8.31 4.44
C ASP A 88 12.13 7.92 3.21
N GLY A 89 12.05 6.65 2.77
CA GLY A 89 12.65 6.21 1.52
C GLY A 89 14.16 5.94 1.63
N ALA A 90 14.64 5.49 2.80
CA ALA A 90 16.00 4.99 2.92
C ALA A 90 16.29 3.89 1.86
N PRO A 91 17.49 3.88 1.26
CA PRO A 91 17.82 2.93 0.20
C PRO A 91 17.85 1.50 0.73
N GLY A 92 17.44 0.54 -0.08
CA GLY A 92 17.53 -0.89 0.27
C GLY A 92 16.43 -1.42 1.18
N VAL A 93 15.60 -0.57 1.82
CA VAL A 93 14.67 -0.98 2.89
C VAL A 93 13.19 -0.79 2.56
N PHE A 94 12.83 -0.76 1.27
CA PHE A 94 11.41 -0.79 0.86
C PHE A 94 10.72 -2.09 1.32
N GLY A 95 9.40 -2.05 1.55
CA GLY A 95 8.61 -3.24 1.86
C GLY A 95 8.19 -3.40 3.33
N LEU A 96 8.46 -2.43 4.20
CA LEU A 96 7.91 -2.43 5.57
C LEU A 96 6.39 -2.59 5.51
N ALA A 97 5.89 -3.69 6.07
CA ALA A 97 4.48 -4.06 6.09
C ALA A 97 3.84 -3.88 7.45
N GLY A 98 4.63 -3.95 8.53
CA GLY A 98 4.10 -3.78 9.87
C GLY A 98 5.15 -3.94 10.96
N VAL A 99 4.71 -3.79 12.20
CA VAL A 99 5.56 -3.87 13.40
C VAL A 99 4.92 -4.75 14.47
N VAL A 100 5.69 -5.68 15.03
CA VAL A 100 5.34 -6.40 16.26
C VAL A 100 6.20 -5.86 17.39
N ILE A 101 5.55 -5.36 18.44
CA ILE A 101 6.21 -4.92 19.66
C ILE A 101 5.94 -5.93 20.76
N ASP A 102 6.98 -6.57 21.28
CA ASP A 102 6.93 -7.32 22.52
C ASP A 102 7.05 -6.34 23.70
N GLY A 103 5.91 -5.85 24.16
CA GLY A 103 5.84 -4.80 25.18
C GLY A 103 4.41 -4.52 25.62
N ALA A 104 4.19 -3.41 26.32
CA ALA A 104 2.84 -3.05 26.78
C ALA A 104 2.01 -2.35 25.70
N GLU A 105 2.65 -1.60 24.81
CA GLU A 105 1.98 -0.79 23.80
C GLU A 105 2.87 -0.48 22.59
N VAL A 106 2.24 -0.21 21.45
CA VAL A 106 2.92 0.34 20.26
C VAL A 106 3.32 1.80 20.51
N PRO A 107 4.60 2.19 20.30
CA PRO A 107 5.05 3.57 20.41
C PRO A 107 4.28 4.56 19.54
N ASP A 108 4.02 5.76 20.05
CA ASP A 108 3.32 6.82 19.31
C ASP A 108 4.02 7.23 18.01
N GLY A 109 5.35 7.15 17.96
CA GLY A 109 6.10 7.41 16.73
C GLY A 109 5.72 6.45 15.60
N ILE A 110 5.50 5.17 15.92
CA ILE A 110 5.02 4.17 14.95
C ILE A 110 3.55 4.42 14.61
N ARG A 111 2.69 4.68 15.60
CA ARG A 111 1.25 4.94 15.38
C ARG A 111 1.01 6.14 14.45
N ARG A 112 1.82 7.20 14.56
CA ARG A 112 1.72 8.40 13.70
C ARG A 112 1.91 8.12 12.22
N HIS A 113 2.64 7.06 11.88
CA HIS A 113 2.85 6.66 10.50
C HIS A 113 1.71 5.77 9.96
N GLU A 114 0.70 5.45 10.78
CA GLU A 114 -0.41 4.55 10.43
C GLU A 114 0.08 3.18 9.92
N VAL A 115 1.27 2.75 10.35
CA VAL A 115 1.82 1.42 10.03
C VAL A 115 1.04 0.36 10.80
N PRO A 116 0.60 -0.74 10.16
CA PRO A 116 0.01 -1.88 10.86
C PRO A 116 0.92 -2.36 11.99
N ALA A 117 0.46 -2.28 13.24
CA ALA A 117 1.28 -2.59 14.39
C ALA A 117 0.49 -3.33 15.47
N VAL A 118 1.11 -4.36 16.05
CA VAL A 118 0.51 -5.21 17.08
C VAL A 118 1.42 -5.35 18.28
N VAL A 119 0.81 -5.48 19.45
CA VAL A 119 1.51 -5.86 20.68
C VAL A 119 1.47 -7.39 20.80
N ALA A 120 2.62 -8.01 21.07
CA ALA A 120 2.71 -9.47 21.23
C ALA A 120 2.21 -9.91 22.61
N ILE A 121 0.90 -10.12 22.76
CA ILE A 121 0.30 -10.58 24.02
C ILE A 121 0.49 -12.09 24.23
N ASP A 122 0.31 -12.87 23.15
CA ASP A 122 0.35 -14.35 23.15
C ASP A 122 1.65 -14.89 22.51
N GLY A 123 2.74 -14.11 22.63
CA GLY A 123 4.05 -14.39 22.06
C GLY A 123 4.27 -13.83 20.64
N ALA A 124 5.51 -13.50 20.32
CA ALA A 124 5.87 -12.83 19.06
C ALA A 124 5.46 -13.63 17.82
N ALA A 125 5.65 -14.96 17.81
CA ALA A 125 5.30 -15.80 16.67
C ALA A 125 3.80 -15.75 16.31
N THR A 126 2.92 -15.71 17.31
CA THR A 126 1.46 -15.60 17.11
C THR A 126 1.11 -14.22 16.56
N ALA A 127 1.69 -13.16 17.13
CA ALA A 127 1.48 -11.80 16.68
C ALA A 127 1.96 -11.57 15.23
N ILE A 128 3.15 -12.09 14.88
CA ILE A 128 3.70 -12.05 13.52
C ILE A 128 2.76 -12.73 12.54
N ARG A 129 2.27 -13.95 12.84
CA ARG A 129 1.33 -14.67 11.97
C ARG A 129 0.00 -13.93 11.78
N GLY A 130 -0.56 -13.40 12.87
CA GLY A 130 -1.78 -12.61 12.82
C GLY A 130 -1.62 -11.37 11.95
N LEU A 131 -0.59 -10.57 12.22
CA LEU A 131 -0.31 -9.35 11.45
C LEU A 131 0.00 -9.66 9.98
N ALA A 132 0.77 -10.70 9.69
CA ALA A 132 1.06 -11.12 8.32
C ALA A 132 -0.21 -11.52 7.55
N SER A 133 -1.14 -12.22 8.21
CA SER A 133 -2.45 -12.56 7.65
C SER A 133 -3.30 -11.32 7.37
N ASP A 134 -3.32 -10.36 8.30
CA ASP A 134 -4.05 -9.11 8.14
C ASP A 134 -3.50 -8.27 6.99
N VAL A 135 -2.17 -8.07 6.94
CA VAL A 135 -1.50 -7.38 5.82
C VAL A 135 -1.82 -8.06 4.50
N ALA A 136 -1.71 -9.39 4.45
CA ALA A 136 -1.98 -10.16 3.24
C ALA A 136 -3.46 -10.11 2.81
N THR A 137 -4.39 -9.74 3.69
CA THR A 137 -5.82 -9.64 3.37
C THR A 137 -6.21 -8.23 2.90
N HIS A 138 -5.52 -7.19 3.38
CA HIS A 138 -5.96 -5.79 3.26
C HIS A 138 -5.03 -4.89 2.41
N GLY A 139 -4.04 -5.46 1.71
CA GLY A 139 -3.18 -4.70 0.80
C GLY A 139 -2.66 -5.53 -0.37
N PRO A 140 -2.78 -5.05 -1.63
CA PRO A 140 -2.17 -5.75 -2.75
C PRO A 140 -0.65 -5.73 -2.66
N ARG A 141 -0.02 -6.86 -2.96
CA ARG A 141 1.44 -6.99 -2.92
C ARG A 141 2.09 -6.30 -4.11
N VAL A 142 3.21 -5.64 -3.84
CA VAL A 142 4.13 -5.16 -4.88
C VAL A 142 4.96 -6.36 -5.35
N PRO A 143 4.98 -6.70 -6.65
CA PRO A 143 5.80 -7.81 -7.12
C PRO A 143 7.29 -7.54 -6.91
N GLU A 144 8.08 -8.58 -6.64
CA GLU A 144 9.51 -8.45 -6.31
C GLU A 144 10.34 -7.69 -7.38
N PRO A 145 10.16 -7.90 -8.71
CA PRO A 145 10.89 -7.12 -9.71
C PRO A 145 10.63 -5.61 -9.58
N TRP A 146 9.41 -5.22 -9.19
CA TRP A 146 9.04 -3.83 -8.97
C TRP A 146 9.59 -3.28 -7.65
N ALA A 147 9.53 -4.07 -6.57
CA ALA A 147 10.17 -3.72 -5.31
C ALA A 147 11.68 -3.48 -5.47
N ARG A 148 12.36 -4.29 -6.31
CA ARG A 148 13.77 -4.12 -6.66
C ARG A 148 14.05 -2.76 -7.30
N ILE A 149 13.20 -2.32 -8.22
CA ILE A 149 13.36 -1.02 -8.88
C ILE A 149 13.10 0.11 -7.88
N ILE A 150 12.06 0.00 -7.05
CA ILE A 150 11.75 0.98 -6.02
C ILE A 150 12.93 1.14 -5.07
N THR A 151 13.54 0.05 -4.61
CA THR A 151 14.66 0.11 -3.65
C THR A 151 15.98 0.58 -4.28
N SER A 152 16.09 0.53 -5.62
CA SER A 152 17.31 0.88 -6.36
C SER A 152 17.63 2.38 -6.37
N SER A 153 18.85 2.71 -6.78
CA SER A 153 19.29 4.08 -7.02
C SER A 153 18.58 4.79 -8.18
N ARG A 154 17.73 4.10 -8.97
CA ARG A 154 16.94 4.72 -10.06
C ARG A 154 15.71 5.47 -9.57
N THR A 155 15.23 5.15 -8.37
CA THR A 155 14.08 5.81 -7.75
C THR A 155 14.58 6.88 -6.80
N ASP A 156 14.13 8.12 -6.96
CA ASP A 156 14.49 9.21 -6.04
C ASP A 156 14.03 8.93 -4.59
N VAL A 157 14.70 9.53 -3.61
CA VAL A 157 14.37 9.38 -2.18
C VAL A 157 12.90 9.74 -1.90
N ALA A 158 12.41 10.87 -2.41
CA ALA A 158 11.04 11.30 -2.16
C ALA A 158 10.01 10.39 -2.83
N MET A 159 10.36 9.82 -3.98
CA MET A 159 9.52 8.83 -4.67
C MET A 159 9.49 7.51 -3.88
N ARG A 160 10.63 7.01 -3.38
CA ARG A 160 10.68 5.83 -2.51
C ARG A 160 9.82 6.03 -1.26
N ALA A 161 9.95 7.17 -0.60
CA ALA A 161 9.14 7.52 0.57
C ALA A 161 7.64 7.52 0.28
N THR A 162 7.26 8.08 -0.87
CA THR A 162 5.85 8.12 -1.32
C THR A 162 5.32 6.72 -1.59
N LEU A 163 6.08 5.88 -2.30
CA LEU A 163 5.67 4.50 -2.62
C LEU A 163 5.65 3.61 -1.36
N ALA A 164 6.60 3.79 -0.44
CA ALA A 164 6.65 3.05 0.83
C ALA A 164 5.38 3.28 1.66
N ARG A 165 5.00 4.55 1.85
CA ARG A 165 3.75 4.89 2.57
C ARG A 165 2.50 4.38 1.87
N ARG A 166 2.47 4.41 0.53
CA ARG A 166 1.31 3.93 -0.24
C ARG A 166 1.18 2.41 -0.26
N ALA A 167 2.28 1.68 -0.06
CA ALA A 167 2.33 0.22 -0.02
C ALA A 167 1.83 -0.38 1.30
N LEU A 168 1.68 0.42 2.36
CA LEU A 168 1.10 -0.04 3.62
C LEU A 168 -0.33 -0.55 3.38
N ALA A 169 -0.67 -1.67 4.04
CA ALA A 169 -2.01 -2.23 4.00
C ALA A 169 -3.02 -1.26 4.64
N ASP A 170 -4.24 -1.23 4.11
CA ASP A 170 -5.30 -0.38 4.67
C ASP A 170 -5.80 -0.96 6.01
N ASP A 171 -6.18 -0.08 6.95
CA ASP A 171 -6.69 -0.49 8.26
C ASP A 171 -8.09 -1.16 8.11
N PRO A 172 -8.25 -2.45 8.43
CA PRO A 172 -9.55 -3.12 8.38
C PRO A 172 -10.57 -2.53 9.35
N GLY A 173 -10.10 -1.90 10.43
CA GLY A 173 -10.88 -1.20 11.43
C GLY A 173 -11.23 0.25 11.05
N TYR A 174 -10.83 0.73 9.88
CA TYR A 174 -10.93 2.14 9.51
C TYR A 174 -12.34 2.71 9.75
N ARG A 175 -12.38 3.87 10.43
CA ARG A 175 -13.59 4.67 10.65
C ARG A 175 -13.47 5.99 9.89
N PRO A 176 -14.53 6.43 9.20
CA PRO A 176 -14.47 7.64 8.39
C PRO A 176 -14.24 8.86 9.29
N ARG A 177 -13.42 9.80 8.80
CA ARG A 177 -13.09 11.06 9.45
C ARG A 177 -13.90 12.19 8.80
N ALA A 178 -13.99 12.20 7.47
CA ALA A 178 -14.76 13.17 6.70
C ALA A 178 -16.20 12.72 6.42
N LEU A 179 -16.45 11.43 6.18
CA LEU A 179 -17.77 10.92 5.78
C LEU A 179 -18.54 10.33 6.96
N SER A 180 -19.84 10.08 6.76
CA SER A 180 -20.58 9.17 7.64
C SER A 180 -20.30 7.71 7.30
N GLU A 181 -20.59 6.78 8.22
CA GLU A 181 -20.44 5.34 7.96
C GLU A 181 -21.23 4.87 6.74
N ALA A 182 -22.45 5.39 6.55
CA ALA A 182 -23.29 5.07 5.40
C ALA A 182 -22.70 5.59 4.08
N GLN A 183 -22.16 6.81 4.08
CA GLN A 183 -21.49 7.41 2.93
C GLN A 183 -20.21 6.64 2.56
N LEU A 184 -19.39 6.27 3.54
CA LEU A 184 -18.20 5.44 3.31
C LEU A 184 -18.59 4.07 2.73
N ALA A 185 -19.64 3.43 3.26
CA ALA A 185 -20.13 2.15 2.74
C ALA A 185 -20.60 2.26 1.27
N LEU A 186 -21.36 3.31 0.94
CA LEU A 186 -21.77 3.60 -0.44
C LEU A 186 -20.55 3.85 -1.35
N LEU A 187 -19.57 4.61 -0.87
CA LEU A 187 -18.35 4.88 -1.62
C LEU A 187 -17.52 3.59 -1.86
N ARG A 188 -17.47 2.67 -0.89
CA ARG A 188 -16.85 1.33 -1.07
C ARG A 188 -17.57 0.49 -2.11
N GLU A 189 -18.90 0.54 -2.15
CA GLU A 189 -19.68 -0.11 -3.22
C GLU A 189 -19.39 0.50 -4.58
N LEU A 190 -19.45 1.83 -4.67
CA LEU A 190 -19.20 2.57 -5.90
C LEU A 190 -17.79 2.33 -6.43
N SER A 191 -16.77 2.39 -5.57
CA SER A 191 -15.36 2.20 -5.92
C SER A 191 -15.12 0.84 -6.56
N ARG A 192 -15.73 -0.22 -6.03
CA ARG A 192 -15.63 -1.59 -6.60
C ARG A 192 -16.25 -1.71 -7.99
N ARG A 193 -17.24 -0.87 -8.34
CA ARG A 193 -17.83 -0.84 -9.70
C ARG A 193 -16.99 -0.01 -10.66
N LEU A 194 -16.46 1.12 -10.20
CA LEU A 194 -15.75 2.09 -11.04
C LEU A 194 -14.31 1.70 -11.34
N VAL A 195 -13.61 1.14 -10.34
CA VAL A 195 -12.20 0.75 -10.44
C VAL A 195 -12.07 -0.71 -10.02
N PRO A 196 -12.47 -1.66 -10.89
CA PRO A 196 -12.32 -3.08 -10.60
C PRO A 196 -10.82 -3.41 -10.49
N GLN A 197 -10.43 -3.94 -9.34
CA GLN A 197 -9.06 -4.33 -9.04
C GLN A 197 -8.84 -5.83 -9.34
N GLN A 198 -7.58 -6.25 -9.35
CA GLN A 198 -7.23 -7.65 -9.61
C GLN A 198 -7.80 -8.60 -8.55
N PRO A 199 -7.99 -9.89 -8.88
CA PRO A 199 -8.35 -10.89 -7.89
C PRO A 199 -7.35 -10.92 -6.73
N GLY A 200 -7.85 -10.98 -5.49
CA GLY A 200 -7.04 -10.95 -4.28
C GLY A 200 -7.29 -9.70 -3.43
N PRO A 201 -6.34 -9.34 -2.55
CA PRO A 201 -6.41 -8.15 -1.71
C PRO A 201 -6.53 -6.89 -2.55
N ALA A 202 -7.47 -6.02 -2.19
CA ALA A 202 -7.75 -4.78 -2.90
C ALA A 202 -7.44 -3.58 -2.03
N ILE A 203 -7.08 -2.46 -2.66
CA ILE A 203 -6.92 -1.16 -2.01
C ILE A 203 -8.30 -0.67 -1.57
N ASP A 204 -8.46 -0.26 -0.32
CA ASP A 204 -9.68 0.43 0.15
C ASP A 204 -9.66 1.89 -0.32
N LEU A 205 -9.95 2.09 -1.61
CA LEU A 205 -9.98 3.41 -2.25
C LEU A 205 -10.90 4.39 -1.54
N ALA A 206 -11.99 3.90 -0.95
CA ALA A 206 -12.95 4.74 -0.24
C ALA A 206 -12.37 5.27 1.08
N ALA A 207 -11.69 4.42 1.86
CA ALA A 207 -11.00 4.86 3.08
C ALA A 207 -9.86 5.83 2.77
N ARG A 208 -9.09 5.58 1.69
CA ARG A 208 -8.04 6.51 1.24
C ARG A 208 -8.61 7.85 0.79
N LEU A 209 -9.75 7.84 0.09
CA LEU A 209 -10.43 9.05 -0.34
C LEU A 209 -10.97 9.86 0.83
N ASP A 210 -11.59 9.22 1.83
CA ASP A 210 -12.06 9.88 3.06
C ASP A 210 -10.91 10.61 3.78
N ARG A 211 -9.75 9.95 3.93
CA ARG A 211 -8.54 10.59 4.50
C ARG A 211 -8.06 11.76 3.64
N MET A 212 -8.02 11.60 2.32
CA MET A 212 -7.55 12.63 1.39
C MET A 212 -8.39 13.90 1.48
N ILE A 213 -9.72 13.77 1.46
CA ILE A 213 -10.62 14.94 1.52
C ILE A 213 -10.63 15.59 2.90
N GLU A 214 -10.47 14.82 3.99
CA GLU A 214 -10.32 15.36 5.34
C GLU A 214 -9.02 16.17 5.47
N ALA A 215 -7.93 15.67 4.89
CA ALA A 215 -6.63 16.33 4.89
C ALA A 215 -6.55 17.53 3.93
N GLY A 216 -7.54 17.73 3.06
CA GLY A 216 -7.52 18.77 2.02
C GLY A 216 -6.47 18.51 0.92
N GLU A 217 -6.14 17.24 0.67
CA GLU A 217 -5.12 16.80 -0.29
C GLU A 217 -5.69 16.53 -1.70
N SER A 218 -6.83 17.12 -2.05
CA SER A 218 -7.36 17.05 -3.42
C SER A 218 -6.50 17.84 -4.40
N ASP A 219 -6.88 17.89 -5.68
CA ASP A 219 -6.14 18.64 -6.71
C ASP A 219 -6.05 20.16 -6.49
N GLY A 220 -6.66 20.66 -5.39
CA GLY A 220 -6.49 22.00 -4.86
C GLY A 220 -7.20 23.07 -5.69
N TRP A 221 -7.98 22.69 -6.71
CA TRP A 221 -8.66 23.63 -7.57
C TRP A 221 -10.13 23.77 -7.20
N ARG A 222 -10.46 24.81 -6.41
CA ARG A 222 -11.84 25.29 -6.27
C ARG A 222 -11.90 26.82 -6.34
N PRO A 223 -12.74 27.40 -7.22
CA PRO A 223 -13.07 28.81 -7.18
C PRO A 223 -13.55 29.26 -5.79
N THR A 224 -13.14 30.45 -5.36
CA THR A 224 -13.59 31.06 -4.10
C THR A 224 -15.12 31.10 -4.02
N GLY A 225 -15.68 30.56 -2.93
CA GLY A 225 -17.13 30.51 -2.70
C GLY A 225 -17.81 29.18 -3.09
N MET A 226 -17.04 28.17 -3.51
CA MET A 226 -17.54 26.80 -3.65
C MET A 226 -17.46 26.02 -2.33
N SER A 227 -18.23 24.94 -2.24
CA SER A 227 -18.19 24.00 -1.11
C SER A 227 -16.79 23.37 -0.96
N THR A 228 -16.40 23.08 0.28
CA THR A 228 -15.21 22.27 0.57
C THR A 228 -15.33 20.86 -0.04
N ASP A 229 -14.21 20.12 -0.14
CA ASP A 229 -14.24 18.74 -0.66
C ASP A 229 -15.13 17.85 0.20
N VAL A 230 -15.04 17.97 1.52
CA VAL A 230 -15.88 17.21 2.47
C VAL A 230 -17.36 17.50 2.21
N GLU A 231 -17.75 18.77 2.08
CA GLU A 231 -19.14 19.15 1.81
C GLU A 231 -19.61 18.66 0.43
N ALA A 232 -18.77 18.77 -0.59
CA ALA A 232 -19.06 18.31 -1.95
C ALA A 232 -19.27 16.79 -2.00
N TYR A 233 -18.37 16.01 -1.37
CA TYR A 233 -18.47 14.56 -1.31
C TYR A 233 -19.69 14.09 -0.54
N ARG A 234 -20.00 14.72 0.61
CA ARG A 234 -21.22 14.41 1.37
C ARG A 234 -22.47 14.67 0.53
N ALA A 235 -22.59 15.84 -0.08
CA ALA A 235 -23.76 16.19 -0.91
C ALA A 235 -23.92 15.26 -2.13
N GLY A 236 -22.82 14.91 -2.80
CA GLY A 236 -22.83 13.98 -3.93
C GLY A 236 -23.21 12.56 -3.53
N LEU A 237 -22.66 12.05 -2.42
CA LEU A 237 -23.01 10.72 -1.90
C LEU A 237 -24.47 10.67 -1.41
N ASP A 238 -24.99 11.72 -0.79
CA ASP A 238 -26.40 11.79 -0.37
C ASP A 238 -27.34 11.82 -1.59
N ALA A 239 -26.98 12.57 -2.64
CA ALA A 239 -27.72 12.59 -3.89
C ALA A 239 -27.69 11.24 -4.61
N LEU A 240 -26.53 10.56 -4.63
CA LEU A 240 -26.40 9.23 -5.20
C LEU A 240 -27.17 8.18 -4.40
N ALA A 241 -27.12 8.24 -3.07
CA ALA A 241 -27.82 7.32 -2.17
C ALA A 241 -29.33 7.31 -2.42
N ALA A 242 -29.92 8.46 -2.74
CA ALA A 242 -31.34 8.60 -3.03
C ALA A 242 -31.82 7.80 -4.26
N ILE A 243 -30.90 7.48 -5.18
CA ILE A 243 -31.17 6.72 -6.41
C ILE A 243 -30.41 5.38 -6.46
N TRP A 244 -29.63 5.06 -5.43
CA TRP A 244 -28.79 3.88 -5.44
C TRP A 244 -29.63 2.62 -5.27
N MET A 245 -29.54 1.72 -6.25
CA MET A 245 -30.33 0.49 -6.28
C MET A 245 -29.49 -0.71 -5.86
N ARG A 246 -30.16 -1.74 -5.31
CA ARG A 246 -29.51 -3.01 -4.99
C ARG A 246 -29.33 -3.87 -6.24
N GLY A 247 -28.21 -4.56 -6.30
CA GLY A 247 -27.88 -5.51 -7.38
C GLY A 247 -27.01 -4.88 -8.46
N THR A 248 -26.02 -5.64 -8.92
CA THR A 248 -24.95 -5.18 -9.82
C THR A 248 -25.48 -4.53 -11.11
N ALA A 249 -26.44 -5.16 -11.77
CA ALA A 249 -27.02 -4.63 -13.01
C ALA A 249 -27.78 -3.31 -12.79
N ALA A 250 -28.46 -3.16 -11.66
CA ALA A 250 -29.18 -1.94 -11.33
C ALA A 250 -28.22 -0.81 -10.95
N GLN A 251 -27.15 -1.12 -10.20
CA GLN A 251 -26.08 -0.17 -9.90
C GLN A 251 -25.41 0.33 -11.19
N ASP A 252 -25.11 -0.56 -12.14
CA ASP A 252 -24.53 -0.15 -13.43
C ASP A 252 -25.45 0.74 -14.26
N ALA A 253 -26.77 0.50 -14.20
CA ALA A 253 -27.75 1.36 -14.85
C ALA A 253 -27.75 2.76 -14.23
N VAL A 254 -27.76 2.86 -12.90
CA VAL A 254 -27.67 4.14 -12.17
C VAL A 254 -26.37 4.88 -12.51
N ILE A 255 -25.22 4.18 -12.48
CA ILE A 255 -23.92 4.76 -12.86
C ILE A 255 -23.98 5.33 -14.28
N ARG A 256 -24.52 4.57 -15.24
CA ARG A 256 -24.65 5.02 -16.62
C ARG A 256 -25.54 6.25 -16.75
N GLU A 257 -26.70 6.26 -16.07
CA GLU A 257 -27.61 7.40 -16.08
C GLU A 257 -26.99 8.66 -15.46
N VAL A 258 -26.19 8.53 -14.39
CA VAL A 258 -25.46 9.65 -13.78
C VAL A 258 -24.40 10.20 -14.74
N ILE A 259 -23.61 9.32 -15.37
CA ILE A 259 -22.60 9.72 -16.37
C ILE A 259 -23.27 10.45 -17.54
N GLU A 260 -24.41 9.95 -18.02
CA GLU A 260 -25.17 10.56 -19.12
C GLU A 260 -25.93 11.83 -18.71
N GLY A 261 -25.95 12.19 -17.41
CA GLY A 261 -26.68 13.34 -16.87
C GLY A 261 -28.20 13.19 -16.93
N LYS A 262 -28.70 11.95 -17.00
CA LYS A 262 -30.12 11.59 -17.13
C LYS A 262 -30.73 11.05 -15.85
N ALA A 263 -29.91 10.72 -14.86
CA ALA A 263 -30.39 10.23 -13.58
C ALA A 263 -31.41 11.20 -12.97
N ALA A 264 -32.51 10.66 -12.45
CA ALA A 264 -33.48 11.43 -11.70
C ALA A 264 -32.82 11.94 -10.42
N ALA A 265 -32.27 13.15 -10.43
CA ALA A 265 -31.55 13.62 -9.26
C ALA A 265 -32.53 13.94 -8.11
N GLY A 266 -32.12 13.59 -6.89
CA GLY A 266 -32.85 13.98 -5.68
C GLY A 266 -32.86 15.49 -5.47
N SER A 267 -33.40 15.96 -4.35
CA SER A 267 -33.51 17.39 -4.04
C SER A 267 -32.19 18.09 -3.70
N VAL A 268 -31.09 17.32 -3.54
CA VAL A 268 -29.78 17.84 -3.06
C VAL A 268 -28.96 18.44 -4.19
N LEU A 269 -28.83 17.73 -5.32
CA LEU A 269 -28.09 18.17 -6.50
C LEU A 269 -28.99 18.03 -7.74
N THR A 270 -28.84 18.92 -8.71
CA THR A 270 -29.44 18.72 -10.05
C THR A 270 -28.75 17.56 -10.78
N PRO A 271 -29.37 16.95 -11.80
CA PRO A 271 -28.74 15.87 -12.58
C PRO A 271 -27.38 16.27 -13.17
N ARG A 272 -27.25 17.52 -13.62
CA ARG A 272 -25.99 18.03 -14.15
C ARG A 272 -24.91 18.16 -13.07
N GLN A 273 -25.27 18.64 -11.88
CA GLN A 273 -24.32 18.74 -10.76
C GLN A 273 -23.87 17.36 -10.28
N LEU A 274 -24.80 16.40 -10.17
CA LEU A 274 -24.46 15.02 -9.81
C LEU A 274 -23.51 14.39 -10.85
N SER A 275 -23.75 14.62 -12.15
CA SER A 275 -22.87 14.17 -13.23
C SER A 275 -21.45 14.74 -13.13
N LEU A 276 -21.31 16.04 -12.85
CA LEU A 276 -20.01 16.70 -12.66
C LEU A 276 -19.28 16.17 -11.42
N TRP A 277 -19.97 16.10 -10.29
CA TRP A 277 -19.41 15.49 -9.07
C TRP A 277 -18.94 14.06 -9.32
N PHE A 278 -19.69 13.29 -10.10
CA PHE A 278 -19.35 11.91 -10.41
C PHE A 278 -18.11 11.80 -11.32
N GLU A 279 -17.85 12.79 -12.17
CA GLU A 279 -16.62 12.90 -12.94
C GLU A 279 -15.40 13.08 -12.03
N ASP A 280 -15.48 14.00 -11.07
CA ASP A 280 -14.44 14.24 -10.07
C ASP A 280 -14.20 12.98 -9.23
N ALA A 281 -15.27 12.36 -8.71
CA ALA A 281 -15.17 11.15 -7.91
C ALA A 281 -14.50 9.99 -8.67
N ARG A 282 -14.79 9.82 -9.96
CA ARG A 282 -14.11 8.82 -10.80
C ARG A 282 -12.63 9.13 -10.97
N ASN A 283 -12.29 10.40 -11.19
CA ASN A 283 -10.91 10.84 -11.34
C ASN A 283 -10.11 10.57 -10.07
N ASP A 284 -10.62 10.97 -8.91
CA ASP A 284 -9.96 10.76 -7.62
C ASP A 284 -9.76 9.27 -7.32
N LEU A 285 -10.78 8.43 -7.52
CA LEU A 285 -10.68 6.98 -7.30
C LEU A 285 -9.62 6.33 -8.21
N VAL A 286 -9.58 6.71 -9.50
CA VAL A 286 -8.57 6.19 -10.44
C VAL A 286 -7.18 6.70 -10.08
N ARG A 287 -7.04 7.97 -9.66
CA ARG A 287 -5.76 8.54 -9.20
C ARG A 287 -5.25 7.82 -7.96
N LEU A 288 -6.10 7.60 -6.96
CA LEU A 288 -5.75 6.86 -5.75
C LEU A 288 -5.32 5.43 -6.10
N TRP A 289 -6.01 4.77 -7.03
CA TRP A 289 -5.62 3.45 -7.50
C TRP A 289 -4.25 3.47 -8.21
N LEU A 290 -4.06 4.34 -9.20
CA LEU A 290 -2.79 4.50 -9.93
C LEU A 290 -1.65 5.04 -9.06
N SER A 291 -1.93 5.53 -7.86
CA SER A 291 -0.91 6.00 -6.93
C SER A 291 -0.13 4.86 -6.26
N HIS A 292 -0.73 3.67 -6.18
CA HIS A 292 -0.22 2.52 -5.44
C HIS A 292 0.81 1.72 -6.26
N PRO A 293 1.96 1.31 -5.69
CA PRO A 293 3.01 0.59 -6.41
C PRO A 293 2.55 -0.72 -7.06
N ALA A 294 1.68 -1.50 -6.41
CA ALA A 294 1.09 -2.70 -7.02
C ALA A 294 0.22 -2.38 -8.26
N SER A 295 -0.49 -1.23 -8.27
CA SER A 295 -1.26 -0.80 -9.45
C SER A 295 -0.34 -0.32 -10.57
N LEU A 296 0.73 0.39 -10.24
CA LEU A 296 1.78 0.78 -11.20
C LEU A 296 2.40 -0.45 -11.86
N ALA A 297 2.72 -1.47 -11.07
CA ALA A 297 3.18 -2.76 -11.58
C ALA A 297 2.15 -3.42 -12.50
N HIS A 298 0.88 -3.43 -12.09
CA HIS A 298 -0.20 -4.01 -12.86
C HIS A 298 -0.39 -3.35 -14.24
N VAL A 299 -0.27 -2.02 -14.33
CA VAL A 299 -0.36 -1.29 -15.61
C VAL A 299 0.96 -1.21 -16.37
N GLY A 300 2.05 -1.75 -15.81
CA GLY A 300 3.38 -1.74 -16.40
C GLY A 300 4.04 -0.35 -16.46
N TYR A 301 3.79 0.51 -15.47
CA TYR A 301 4.34 1.86 -15.44
C TYR A 301 5.60 1.97 -14.56
N SER A 302 6.78 1.98 -15.18
CA SER A 302 8.11 2.15 -14.55
C SER A 302 8.58 3.61 -14.47
N GLY A 303 7.76 4.59 -14.89
CA GLY A 303 8.13 6.02 -14.97
C GLY A 303 8.50 6.69 -13.65
N PHE A 304 8.29 6.05 -12.50
CA PHE A 304 8.79 6.52 -11.20
C PHE A 304 10.31 6.34 -11.03
N ALA A 305 10.95 5.51 -11.87
CA ALA A 305 12.36 5.14 -11.81
C ALA A 305 13.26 5.97 -12.75
N THR A 306 12.88 7.22 -13.02
CA THR A 306 13.64 8.16 -13.88
C THR A 306 14.19 9.37 -13.12
N GLY A 307 14.06 9.41 -11.79
CA GLY A 307 14.51 10.54 -10.95
C GLY A 307 15.72 10.22 -10.07
N GLY A 308 16.35 9.06 -10.26
CA GLY A 308 17.24 8.40 -9.32
C GLY A 308 18.43 9.20 -8.78
N THR A 309 18.96 8.71 -7.66
CA THR A 309 20.12 9.25 -6.93
C THR A 309 21.46 8.61 -7.36
N GLY A 310 21.47 7.89 -8.48
CA GLY A 310 22.68 7.26 -9.03
C GLY A 310 23.69 8.28 -9.56
N PRO A 311 24.93 7.83 -9.87
CA PRO A 311 25.97 8.71 -10.41
C PRO A 311 25.65 9.24 -11.82
N GLU A 312 24.79 8.53 -12.57
CA GLU A 312 24.34 8.91 -13.89
C GLU A 312 22.86 9.34 -13.85
N PRO A 313 22.44 10.31 -14.71
CA PRO A 313 21.04 10.69 -14.81
C PRO A 313 20.16 9.47 -15.12
N ALA A 314 19.15 9.24 -14.28
CA ALA A 314 18.16 8.21 -14.55
C ALA A 314 17.25 8.65 -15.72
N GLY A 315 17.01 7.74 -16.66
CA GLY A 315 16.19 7.99 -17.85
C GLY A 315 16.04 6.71 -18.67
N TYR A 316 15.27 6.80 -19.76
CA TYR A 316 15.12 5.70 -20.71
C TYR A 316 16.08 5.88 -21.90
N LEU A 317 16.83 4.83 -22.20
CA LEU A 317 17.67 4.65 -23.39
C LEU A 317 17.00 3.73 -24.42
N VAL A 318 15.97 2.99 -24.03
CA VAL A 318 15.15 2.18 -24.94
C VAL A 318 13.77 2.82 -25.05
N LEU A 319 13.40 3.27 -26.24
CA LEU A 319 12.16 4.03 -26.48
C LEU A 319 11.18 3.30 -27.42
N ALA A 320 11.58 2.16 -27.98
CA ALA A 320 10.76 1.40 -28.90
C ALA A 320 9.62 0.66 -28.17
N ALA A 321 8.44 0.63 -28.79
CA ALA A 321 7.30 -0.07 -28.22
C ALA A 321 7.55 -1.57 -28.08
N GLY A 322 7.21 -2.13 -26.91
CA GLY A 322 7.40 -3.54 -26.58
C GLY A 322 8.86 -3.93 -26.30
N GLU A 323 9.77 -2.95 -26.21
CA GLU A 323 11.12 -3.13 -25.72
C GLU A 323 11.26 -2.59 -24.30
N ARG A 324 12.20 -3.16 -23.54
CA ARG A 324 12.55 -2.75 -22.18
C ARG A 324 14.07 -2.68 -22.00
N GLU A 325 14.51 -2.04 -20.94
CA GLU A 325 15.90 -2.10 -20.47
C GLU A 325 16.17 -3.27 -19.52
N GLU A 326 17.45 -3.55 -19.26
CA GLU A 326 17.89 -4.63 -18.36
C GLU A 326 17.41 -4.44 -16.93
N TRP A 327 17.29 -3.19 -16.47
CA TRP A 327 16.83 -2.86 -15.11
C TRP A 327 15.30 -2.94 -14.96
N GLU A 328 14.57 -2.96 -16.07
CA GLU A 328 13.10 -3.06 -16.06
C GLU A 328 12.63 -4.50 -15.87
N PRO A 329 11.43 -4.70 -15.30
CA PRO A 329 10.87 -6.03 -15.09
C PRO A 329 10.71 -6.78 -16.42
N GLU A 330 10.92 -8.10 -16.40
CA GLU A 330 10.95 -8.91 -17.62
C GLU A 330 9.61 -8.91 -18.35
N GLU A 331 8.51 -8.79 -17.61
CA GLU A 331 7.15 -8.77 -18.13
C GLU A 331 6.84 -7.54 -19.01
N LEU A 332 7.66 -6.48 -18.97
CA LEU A 332 7.41 -5.25 -19.74
C LEU A 332 7.74 -5.37 -21.23
N GLY A 333 8.57 -6.34 -21.63
CA GLY A 333 8.91 -6.51 -23.04
C GLY A 333 10.21 -7.28 -23.30
N ARG A 334 10.61 -7.31 -24.58
CA ARG A 334 11.90 -7.87 -24.98
C ARG A 334 13.02 -6.89 -24.66
N LEU A 335 14.21 -7.39 -24.35
CA LEU A 335 15.39 -6.53 -24.19
C LEU A 335 15.64 -5.73 -25.47
N GLY A 336 15.66 -4.41 -25.32
CA GLY A 336 15.99 -3.45 -26.38
C GLY A 336 17.47 -3.12 -26.40
N ALA A 337 17.95 -2.67 -27.56
CA ALA A 337 19.30 -2.13 -27.65
C ALA A 337 19.27 -0.65 -27.26
N ALA A 338 19.94 -0.29 -26.16
CA ALA A 338 20.02 1.10 -25.70
C ALA A 338 20.58 2.03 -26.79
N GLU A 339 19.80 3.02 -27.19
CA GLU A 339 20.26 4.11 -28.04
C GLU A 339 21.02 5.10 -27.15
N GLY A 340 22.35 5.19 -27.27
CA GLY A 340 23.12 6.23 -26.57
C GLY A 340 24.41 5.84 -25.86
N ARG A 341 25.00 4.67 -26.10
CA ARG A 341 26.43 4.48 -25.77
C ARG A 341 27.30 5.27 -26.77
N THR A 342 27.42 6.58 -26.56
CA THR A 342 28.59 7.31 -27.06
C THR A 342 29.74 7.04 -26.10
N SER A 343 30.75 6.38 -26.64
CA SER A 343 32.10 6.17 -26.10
C SER A 343 32.67 7.32 -25.29
#